data_AF-A0A9E5G1R5-F1
#
_entry.id   AF-A0A9E5G1R5-F1
#
_cell.length_a   1.000
_cell.length_b   1.000
_cell.length_c   1.000
_cell.angle_alpha   90.00
_cell.angle_beta   90.00
_cell.angle_gamma   90.00
#
_symmetry.space_group_name_H-M   'P 1'
#
loop_
_entity.id
_entity.type
_entity.pdbx_description
1 polymer ?
#
loop_
_entity_poly.entity_id
_entity_poly.type
_entity_poly.pdbx_seq_one_letter_code
_entity_poly.pdbx_strand_id
1 'polypeptide(L)' 'EPHVRFQGEVGEQATMFFLDPSGNALEFKSFADMGQVFAK' A
#
# COMPACT_ATOMS: atom_id res chain seq x y z
N GLU A 1 -2.57 -8.51 8.11
CA GLU A 1 -2.24 -7.35 8.98
C GLU A 1 -1.48 -6.31 8.16
N PRO A 2 -1.50 -5.02 8.57
CA PRO A 2 -0.73 -3.98 7.89
C PRO A 2 0.76 -4.30 7.86
N HIS A 3 1.45 -4.06 6.74
CA HIS A 3 2.89 -4.26 6.62
C HIS A 3 3.52 -3.34 5.58
N VAL A 4 4.83 -3.13 5.69
CA VAL A 4 5.63 -2.33 4.74
C VAL A 4 6.13 -3.22 3.62
N ARG A 5 6.10 -2.72 2.38
CA ARG A 5 6.65 -3.34 1.18
C ARG A 5 7.70 -2.42 0.57
N PHE A 6 8.73 -3.01 -0.05
CA PHE A 6 9.84 -2.29 -0.70
C PHE A 6 10.60 -1.36 0.25
N GLN A 7 10.87 -1.83 1.47
CA GLN A 7 11.51 -1.01 2.49
C GLN A 7 12.89 -0.50 2.03
N GLY A 8 13.08 0.81 2.02
CA GLY A 8 14.28 1.51 1.56
C GLY A 8 14.42 1.60 0.04
N GLU A 9 13.46 1.08 -0.73
CA GLU A 9 13.48 1.09 -2.19
C GLU A 9 12.42 2.05 -2.77
N VAL A 10 12.54 2.31 -4.08
CA VAL A 10 11.54 3.08 -4.81
C VAL A 10 10.20 2.34 -4.77
N GLY A 11 9.14 3.04 -4.39
CA GLY A 11 7.80 2.48 -4.18
C GLY A 11 7.56 1.94 -2.77
N GLU A 12 8.40 2.29 -1.78
CA GLU A 12 8.15 1.98 -0.36
C GLU A 12 6.74 2.42 0.04
N GLN A 13 5.95 1.48 0.56
CA GLN A 13 4.57 1.71 0.95
C GLN A 13 4.18 0.82 2.13
N ALA A 14 3.34 1.34 3.02
CA ALA A 14 2.57 0.50 3.92
C ALA A 14 1.26 0.09 3.24
N THR A 15 0.92 -1.20 3.33
CA THR A 15 -0.29 -1.76 2.73
C THR A 15 -1.11 -2.55 3.76
N MET A 16 -2.42 -2.53 3.59
CA MET A 16 -3.35 -3.41 4.30
C MET A 16 -4.58 -3.73 3.47
N PHE A 17 -5.23 -4.85 3.81
CA PHE A 17 -6.46 -5.30 3.15
C PHE A 17 -7.63 -5.33 4.12
N PHE A 18 -8.82 -4.99 3.62
CA PHE A 18 -10.11 -5.21 4.26
C PHE A 18 -11.05 -5.94 3.30
N LEU A 19 -11.93 -6.77 3.85
CA LEU A 19 -13.07 -7.29 3.09
C LEU A 19 -14.26 -6.35 3.30
N ASP A 20 -14.87 -5.90 2.20
CA ASP A 20 -16.16 -5.21 2.26
C ASP A 20 -17.30 -6.22 2.55
N PRO A 21 -18.55 -5.76 2.78
CA PRO A 21 -19.70 -6.65 3.02
C PRO A 21 -20.03 -7.61 1.87
N SER A 22 -19.54 -7.35 0.66
CA SER A 22 -19.68 -8.23 -0.50
C SER A 22 -18.51 -9.21 -0.66
N GLY A 23 -17.50 -9.16 0.22
CA GLY A 23 -16.32 -10.01 0.18
C GLY A 23 -15.20 -9.53 -0.74
N ASN A 24 -15.25 -8.29 -1.24
CA ASN A 24 -14.18 -7.73 -2.07
C ASN A 24 -13.00 -7.31 -1.19
N ALA A 25 -11.77 -7.65 -1.63
CA ALA A 25 -10.55 -7.19 -0.98
C ALA A 25 -10.22 -5.75 -1.39
N LEU A 26 -10.41 -4.81 -0.48
CA LEU A 26 -9.99 -3.43 -0.62
C LEU A 26 -8.57 -3.28 -0.08
N GLU A 27 -7.64 -2.84 -0.94
CA GLU A 27 -6.27 -2.51 -0.53
C GLU A 27 -6.16 -1.02 -0.23
N PHE A 28 -5.61 -0.71 0.94
CA PHE A 28 -5.23 0.65 1.31
C PHE A 28 -3.72 0.74 1.31
N LYS A 29 -3.20 1.79 0.66
CA LYS A 29 -1.77 2.05 0.52
C LYS A 29 -1.46 3.45 1.03
N SER A 30 -0.36 3.59 1.77
CA SER A 30 0.18 4.89 2.16
C SER A 30 1.64 4.99 1.76
N PHE A 31 2.02 6.15 1.25
CA PHE A 31 3.38 6.47 0.82
C PHE A 31 3.88 7.65 1.64
N ALA A 32 5.14 7.62 2.06
CA ALA A 32 5.76 8.73 2.78
C ALA A 32 5.99 9.95 1.87
N ASP A 33 6.11 9.72 0.56
CA ASP A 33 6.28 10.73 -0.47
C ASP A 33 5.36 10.44 -1.66
N MET A 34 4.59 11.44 -2.10
CA MET A 34 3.67 11.33 -3.23
C MET A 34 4.38 11.06 -4.56
N GLY A 35 5.67 11.41 -4.68
CA GLY A 35 6.49 11.06 -5.84
C GLY A 35 6.63 9.55 -6.02
N GLN A 36 6.52 8.76 -4.95
CA GLN A 36 6.64 7.30 -4.97
C GLN A 36 5.45 6.59 -5.62
N VAL A 37 4.29 7.25 -5.75
CA VAL A 37 3.05 6.63 -6.25
C VAL A 37 3.20 6.16 -7.70
N PHE A 38 3.97 6.89 -8.51
CA PHE A 38 4.21 6.59 -9.93
C PHE A 38 5.70 6.47 -10.25
N ALA A 39 6.53 6.30 -9.23
CA ALA A 39 7.95 6.10 -9.42
C ALA A 39 8.20 4.77 -10.14
N LYS A 40 9.22 4.74 -11.01
CA LYS A 40 9.56 3.61 -11.88
C LYS A 40 10.61 2.72 -11.26
#